data_AF-A0AAU6AXH1-F1
#
_entry.id   AF-A0AAU6AXH1-F1
#
_cell.length_a   1.000
_cell.length_b   1.000
_cell.length_c   1.000
_cell.angle_alpha   90.00
_cell.angle_beta   90.00
_cell.angle_gamma   90.00
#
_symmetry.space_group_name_H-M   'P 1'
#
loop_
_entity.id
_entity.type
_entity.pdbx_description
1 polymer ?
#
loop_
_entity_poly.entity_id
_entity_poly.type
_entity_poly.pdbx_seq_one_letter_code
_entity_poly.pdbx_strand_id
1 'polypeptide(L)' 'MIEQYAKVRILTNRFHADGVRAGDTGYAIECYPKGRYEVEISKSDGVTIAQFVAEEAELQQNDHRTPKKDRK' A
#
# COMPACT_ATOMS: atom_id res chain seq x y z
N MET A 1 3.52 8.25 8.90
CA MET A 1 4.53 7.78 7.96
C MET A 1 4.30 6.30 7.73
N ILE A 2 4.03 5.92 6.48
CA ILE A 2 3.89 4.51 6.07
C ILE A 2 5.27 3.87 5.97
N GLU A 3 5.41 2.65 6.47
CA GLU A 3 6.65 1.87 6.39
C GLU A 3 6.85 1.26 4.99
N GLN A 4 8.10 1.17 4.53
CA GLN A 4 8.39 0.45 3.28
C GLN A 4 8.02 -1.03 3.46
N TYR A 5 7.40 -1.59 2.43
CA TYR A 5 6.76 -2.91 2.39
C TYR A 5 5.57 -3.08 3.32
N ALA A 6 5.02 -2.00 3.88
CA ALA A 6 3.75 -2.06 4.59
C ALA A 6 2.60 -2.39 3.65
N LYS A 7 1.65 -3.19 4.15
CA LYS A 7 0.37 -3.42 3.49
C LYS A 7 -0.49 -2.16 3.63
N VAL A 8 -0.96 -1.63 2.51
CA VAL A 8 -1.74 -0.38 2.46
C VAL A 8 -3.07 -0.59 1.76
N ARG A 9 -4.11 0.05 2.28
CA ARG A 9 -5.43 0.17 1.65
C ARG A 9 -5.53 1.50 0.91
N ILE A 10 -6.04 1.47 -0.32
CA ILE A 10 -6.27 2.67 -1.14
C ILE A 10 -7.54 3.37 -0.66
N LEU A 11 -7.48 4.68 -0.43
CA LEU A 11 -8.61 5.50 0.07
C LEU A 11 -9.25 6.37 -1.03
N THR A 12 -8.66 6.40 -2.22
CA THR A 12 -9.07 7.26 -3.35
C THR A 12 -9.44 6.43 -4.58
N ASN A 13 -10.23 7.03 -5.49
CA ASN A 13 -10.50 6.46 -6.82
C ASN A 13 -9.66 7.12 -7.92
N ARG A 14 -8.62 7.90 -7.57
CA ARG A 14 -7.74 8.57 -8.54
C ARG A 14 -7.11 7.60 -9.55
N PHE A 15 -6.88 6.35 -9.15
CA PHE A 15 -6.23 5.29 -9.93
C PHE A 15 -7.21 4.35 -10.64
N HIS A 16 -8.50 4.72 -10.72
CA HIS A 16 -9.53 3.86 -11.32
C HIS A 16 -9.27 3.53 -12.79
N ALA A 17 -8.65 4.45 -13.55
CA ALA A 17 -8.25 4.21 -14.93
C ALA A 17 -7.20 3.10 -15.07
N ASP A 18 -6.39 2.88 -14.03
CA ASP A 18 -5.35 1.85 -13.96
C ASP A 18 -5.88 0.54 -13.36
N GLY A 19 -7.20 0.43 -13.15
CA GLY A 19 -7.85 -0.77 -12.60
C GLY A 19 -7.85 -0.86 -11.07
N VAL A 20 -7.53 0.24 -10.37
CA VAL A 20 -7.45 0.27 -8.90
C VAL A 20 -8.58 1.10 -8.30
N ARG A 21 -9.26 0.57 -7.30
CA ARG A 21 -10.42 1.18 -6.65
C ARG A 21 -10.11 1.54 -5.20
N ALA A 22 -10.80 2.54 -4.68
CA ALA A 22 -10.84 2.78 -3.24
C ALA A 22 -11.31 1.49 -2.54
N GLY A 23 -10.54 1.06 -1.54
CA GLY A 23 -10.74 -0.19 -0.83
C GLY A 23 -9.77 -1.30 -1.23
N ASP A 24 -9.15 -1.24 -2.41
CA ASP A 24 -8.14 -2.20 -2.84
C ASP A 24 -6.92 -2.15 -1.91
N THR A 25 -6.16 -3.24 -1.89
CA THR A 25 -5.02 -3.38 -1.00
C THR A 25 -3.76 -3.76 -1.78
N GLY A 26 -2.65 -3.12 -1.43
CA GLY A 26 -1.35 -3.32 -2.04
C GLY A 26 -0.23 -3.20 -1.02
N TYR A 27 0.98 -2.99 -1.53
CA TYR A 27 2.18 -2.78 -0.73
C TYR A 27 2.86 -1.48 -1.13
N ALA A 28 3.29 -0.69 -0.14
CA ALA A 28 4.18 0.44 -0.38
C ALA A 28 5.58 -0.12 -0.68
N ILE A 29 6.03 -0.11 -1.93
CA ILE A 29 7.29 -0.73 -2.34
C ILE A 29 8.48 0.25 -2.28
N GLU A 30 8.22 1.56 -2.35
CA GLU A 30 9.21 2.62 -2.17
C GLU A 30 8.61 3.80 -1.40
N CYS A 31 9.44 4.44 -0.56
CA CYS A 31 9.07 5.59 0.25
C CYS A 31 9.86 6.83 -0.18
N TYR A 32 9.19 7.79 -0.81
CA TYR A 32 9.78 9.05 -1.25
C TYR A 32 9.63 10.17 -0.21
N PRO A 33 10.49 11.21 -0.25
CA PRO A 33 10.32 12.39 0.59
C PRO A 33 8.95 13.06 0.42
N LYS A 34 8.49 13.72 1.48
CA LYS A 34 7.21 14.49 1.52
C LYS A 34 5.95 13.61 1.43
N GLY A 35 5.97 12.42 2.04
CA GLY A 35 4.78 11.59 2.20
C GLY A 35 4.25 11.03 0.89
N ARG A 36 5.15 10.65 -0.02
CA ARG A 36 4.81 10.02 -1.31
C ARG A 36 5.31 8.60 -1.31
N TYR A 37 4.50 7.69 -1.82
CA TYR A 37 4.76 6.26 -1.76
C TYR A 37 4.51 5.65 -3.11
N GLU A 38 5.43 4.82 -3.58
CA GLU A 38 5.15 3.93 -4.70
C GLU A 38 4.39 2.72 -4.16
N VAL A 39 3.23 2.45 -4.75
CA VAL A 39 2.35 1.38 -4.33
C VAL A 39 2.15 0.43 -5.48
N GLU A 40 2.29 -0.86 -5.20
CA GLU A 40 1.95 -1.93 -6.12
C GLU A 40 0.64 -2.62 -5.67
N ILE A 41 -0.27 -2.80 -6.63
CA ILE A 41 -1.47 -3.61 -6.50
C ILE A 41 -1.30 -4.84 -7.39
N SER A 42 -1.46 -6.03 -6.81
CA SER A 42 -1.23 -7.31 -7.49
C SER A 42 -2.41 -8.25 -7.28
N LYS A 43 -2.66 -9.11 -8.28
CA LYS A 43 -3.61 -10.21 -8.20
C LYS A 43 -3.11 -11.27 -7.23
N SER A 44 -3.99 -12.20 -6.85
CA SER A 44 -3.64 -13.33 -5.98
C SER A 44 -2.59 -14.27 -6.57
N ASP A 45 -2.39 -14.25 -7.89
CA ASP A 45 -1.37 -15.03 -8.60
C ASP A 45 0.00 -14.30 -8.69
N GLY A 46 0.10 -13.10 -8.11
CA GLY A 46 1.31 -12.28 -8.13
C GLY A 46 1.47 -11.40 -9.38
N VAL A 47 0.52 -11.43 -10.32
CA VAL A 47 0.55 -10.52 -11.48
C VAL A 47 0.16 -9.11 -11.04
N THR A 48 1.04 -8.15 -11.33
CA THR A 48 0.79 -6.72 -11.07
C THR A 48 -0.42 -6.23 -11.88
N ILE A 49 -1.34 -5.56 -11.18
CA ILE A 49 -2.46 -4.81 -11.77
C ILE A 49 -1.98 -3.40 -12.11
N ALA A 50 -1.38 -2.71 -11.14
CA ALA A 50 -0.89 -1.35 -11.30
C ALA A 50 0.25 -1.04 -10.33
N GLN A 51 1.09 -0.09 -10.73
CA GLN A 51 2.12 0.54 -9.90
C GLN A 51 2.00 2.05 -10.07
N PHE A 52 1.88 2.79 -8.97
CA PHE A 52 1.60 4.23 -9.00
C PHE A 52 2.12 4.93 -7.76
N VAL A 53 2.29 6.26 -7.85
CA VAL A 53 2.65 7.10 -6.71
C VAL A 53 1.39 7.67 -6.06
N ALA A 54 1.24 7.42 -4.76
CA ALA A 54 0.17 7.93 -3.92
C ALA A 54 0.70 8.86 -2.82
N GLU A 55 -0.12 9.83 -2.43
CA GLU A 55 0.14 10.66 -1.25
C GLU A 55 -0.28 9.93 0.02
N GLU A 56 0.32 10.27 1.17
CA GLU A 56 0.02 9.63 2.46
C GLU A 56 -1.48 9.65 2.79
N ALA A 57 -2.18 10.74 2.45
CA ALA A 57 -3.62 10.89 2.69
C ALA A 57 -4.50 9.96 1.82
N GLU A 58 -3.94 9.39 0.75
CA GLU A 58 -4.63 8.46 -0.14
C GLU A 58 -4.49 7.00 0.31
N LEU A 59 -3.76 6.77 1.42
CA LEU A 59 -3.38 5.44 1.88
C LEU A 59 -3.72 5.25 3.36
N GLN A 60 -4.09 4.01 3.71
CA GLN A 60 -4.20 3.56 5.08
C GLN A 60 -3.28 2.36 5.28
N GLN A 61 -2.24 2.51 6.11
CA GLN A 61 -1.43 1.36 6.52
C GLN A 61 -2.27 0.42 7.39
N ASN A 62 -2.33 -0.85 7.00
CA ASN A 62 -2.88 -1.90 7.84
C ASN A 62 -1.73 -2.51 8.64
N ASP A 63 -1.74 -2.30 9.95
CA ASP A 63 -0.79 -2.93 10.86
C ASP A 63 -1.00 -4.46 10.84
N HIS A 64 -0.13 -5.18 10.15
CA HIS A 64 0.11 -6.59 10.50
C HIS A 64 1.18 -6.62 11.58
N ARG A 65 0.86 -6.10 12.78
CA ARG A 65 1.67 -6.41 13.96
C ARG A 65 1.42 -7.88 14.28
N THR A 66 2.30 -8.75 13.81
CA THR A 66 2.49 -10.05 14.45
C THR A 66 2.75 -9.76 15.93
N PRO A 67 1.98 -10.29 16.89
CA PRO A 67 2.28 -10.09 18.30
C PRO A 67 3.74 -10.51 18.54
N LYS A 68 4.56 -9.60 19.07
CA LYS A 68 5.90 -9.93 19.53
C LYS A 68 5.73 -11.10 20.51
N LYS A 69 6.17 -12.30 20.13
CA LYS A 69 6.38 -13.37 21.09
C LYS A 69 7.48 -12.87 22.00
N ASP A 70 7.13 -12.42 23.20
CA ASP A 70 8.08 -12.16 24.26
C ASP A 70 8.88 -13.44 24.47
N ARG A 71 10.11 -13.47 23.94
CA ARG A 71 11.07 -14.52 24.26
C ARG A 71 11.55 -14.23 25.67
N LYS A 72 10.94 -14.93 26.62
CA LYS A 72 11.38 -15.04 28.01
C LYS A 72 12.71 -15.79 28.09
#